data_AF-A0A672KKI7-F1
#
_entry.id   AF-A0A672KKI7-F1
#
_cell.length_a   1.000
_cell.length_b   1.000
_cell.length_c   1.000
_cell.angle_alpha   90.00
_cell.angle_beta   90.00
_cell.angle_gamma   90.00
#
_symmetry.space_group_name_H-M   'P 1'
#
loop_
_entity.id
_entity.type
_entity.pdbx_description
1 polymer ?
#
loop_
_entity_poly.entity_id
_entity_poly.type
_entity_poly.pdbx_seq_one_letter_code
_entity_poly.pdbx_strand_id
1 'polypeptide(L)'
;MSGSGKIVVYLTAVIEYLCAEVLELAGNASGDNKKLRIAPRHIQLAVRNDEELNTLLGGVTISEGGVLPNIQAQLLPKKTKGKTV
;
A
#
# COMPACT_ATOMS: atom_id res chain seq x y z
N MET A 1 -20.93 10.76 -35.72
CA MET A 1 -20.02 10.00 -34.83
C MET A 1 -18.89 10.93 -34.38
N SER A 2 -18.34 10.77 -33.17
CA SER A 2 -17.06 11.35 -32.69
C SER A 2 -17.17 12.38 -31.55
N GLY A 3 -17.54 11.89 -30.37
CA GLY A 3 -17.33 12.57 -29.08
C GLY A 3 -17.04 11.56 -27.96
N SER A 4 -17.68 10.39 -28.04
CA SER A 4 -17.55 9.31 -27.06
C SER A 4 -16.17 8.64 -27.01
N GLY A 5 -15.41 8.60 -28.11
CA GLY A 5 -14.13 7.87 -28.16
C GLY A 5 -13.00 8.52 -27.33
N LYS A 6 -12.96 9.85 -27.23
CA LYS A 6 -11.91 10.56 -26.49
C LYS A 6 -12.03 10.39 -24.97
N ILE A 7 -13.26 10.27 -24.47
CA ILE A 7 -13.55 10.05 -23.03
C ILE A 7 -13.04 8.68 -22.59
N VAL A 8 -13.22 7.65 -23.42
CA VAL A 8 -12.74 6.30 -23.12
C VAL A 8 -11.21 6.28 -23.03
N VAL A 9 -10.51 6.94 -23.96
CA VAL A 9 -9.04 7.01 -23.93
C VAL A 9 -8.53 7.71 -22.66
N TYR A 10 -9.13 8.85 -22.30
CA TYR A 10 -8.71 9.59 -21.10
C TYR A 10 -8.95 8.78 -19.82
N LEU A 11 -10.15 8.21 -19.66
CA LEU A 11 -10.47 7.40 -18.49
C LEU A 11 -9.57 6.17 -18.39
N THR A 12 -9.32 5.47 -19.51
CA THR A 12 -8.41 4.32 -19.54
C THR A 12 -7.00 4.71 -19.12
N ALA A 13 -6.47 5.84 -19.61
CA ALA A 13 -5.13 6.30 -19.22
C ALA A 13 -5.02 6.59 -17.72
N VAL A 14 -6.05 7.18 -17.12
CA VAL A 14 -6.08 7.44 -15.67
C VAL A 14 -6.15 6.13 -14.88
N ILE A 15 -6.98 5.17 -15.30
CA ILE A 15 -7.07 3.86 -14.65
C ILE A 15 -5.74 3.10 -14.77
N GLU A 16 -5.11 3.12 -15.95
CA GLU A 16 -3.83 2.48 -16.20
C GLU A 16 -2.74 3.05 -15.29
N TYR A 17 -2.66 4.40 -15.19
CA TYR A 17 -1.72 5.07 -14.31
C TYR A 17 -1.90 4.66 -12.84
N LEU A 18 -3.13 4.70 -12.32
CA LEU A 18 -3.42 4.29 -10.94
C LEU A 18 -3.12 2.81 -10.69
N CYS A 19 -3.42 1.93 -11.65
CA CYS A 19 -3.08 0.52 -11.56
C CYS A 19 -1.56 0.30 -11.54
N ALA A 20 -0.81 1.01 -12.39
CA ALA A 20 0.64 0.92 -12.44
C ALA A 20 1.28 1.35 -11.11
N GLU A 21 0.86 2.48 -10.56
CA GLU A 21 1.38 3.01 -9.29
C GLU A 21 1.17 2.03 -8.12
N VAL A 22 -0.06 1.49 -7.99
CA VAL A 22 -0.36 0.50 -6.94
C VAL A 22 0.45 -0.79 -7.14
N LEU A 23 0.62 -1.25 -8.39
CA LEU A 23 1.37 -2.46 -8.70
C LEU A 23 2.87 -2.30 -8.47
N GLU A 24 3.44 -1.14 -8.77
CA GLU A 24 4.85 -0.82 -8.54
C GLU A 24 5.17 -0.90 -7.03
N LEU A 25 4.41 -0.16 -6.22
CA LEU A 25 4.61 -0.14 -4.76
C LEU A 25 4.30 -1.50 -4.12
N ALA A 26 3.27 -2.21 -4.56
CA ALA A 26 2.96 -3.55 -4.06
C ALA A 26 4.00 -4.59 -4.51
N GLY A 27 4.59 -4.41 -5.69
CA GLY A 27 5.73 -5.19 -6.18
C GLY A 27 6.95 -5.02 -5.28
N ASN A 28 7.28 -3.77 -4.94
CA ASN A 28 8.35 -3.45 -4.00
C ASN A 28 8.09 -4.10 -2.62
N ALA A 29 6.89 -3.95 -2.06
CA ALA A 29 6.51 -4.57 -0.80
C ALA A 29 6.54 -6.12 -0.84
N SER A 30 6.23 -6.73 -1.99
CA SER A 30 6.38 -8.18 -2.20
C SER A 30 7.86 -8.59 -2.21
N GLY A 31 8.70 -7.80 -2.89
CA GLY A 31 10.15 -7.98 -2.95
C GLY A 31 10.81 -7.90 -1.57
N ASP A 32 10.45 -6.91 -0.77
CA ASP A 32 10.90 -6.74 0.62
C ASP A 32 10.54 -7.94 1.50
N ASN A 33 9.35 -8.50 1.27
CA ASN A 33 8.88 -9.72 1.94
C ASN A 33 9.48 -11.01 1.35
N LYS A 34 10.41 -10.90 0.40
CA LYS A 34 11.07 -12.02 -0.29
C LYS A 34 10.05 -12.96 -0.97
N LYS A 35 8.99 -12.41 -1.55
CA LYS A 35 7.96 -13.13 -2.28
C LYS A 35 7.94 -12.70 -3.75
N LEU A 36 7.71 -13.67 -4.64
CA LEU A 36 7.59 -13.43 -6.08
C LEU A 36 6.17 -13.09 -6.54
N ARG A 37 5.17 -13.17 -5.64
CA ARG A 37 3.75 -12.94 -5.95
C ARG A 37 3.19 -11.87 -5.02
N ILE A 38 2.55 -10.87 -5.62
CA ILE A 38 1.76 -9.87 -4.90
C ILE A 38 0.57 -10.57 -4.22
N ALA A 39 0.39 -10.30 -2.93
CA ALA A 39 -0.71 -10.78 -2.10
C ALA A 39 -1.46 -9.58 -1.52
N PRO A 40 -2.69 -9.75 -0.97
CA PRO A 40 -3.46 -8.63 -0.41
C PRO A 40 -2.70 -7.84 0.66
N ARG A 41 -1.85 -8.51 1.44
CA ARG A 41 -0.92 -7.87 2.38
C ARG A 41 0.01 -6.85 1.71
N HIS A 42 0.57 -7.16 0.55
CA HIS A 42 1.49 -6.26 -0.16
C HIS A 42 0.76 -5.03 -0.69
N ILE A 43 -0.48 -5.20 -1.18
CA ILE A 43 -1.34 -4.09 -1.61
C ILE A 43 -1.68 -3.20 -0.42
N GLN A 44 -2.07 -3.77 0.72
CA GLN A 44 -2.33 -3.00 1.94
C GLN A 44 -1.10 -2.22 2.41
N LEU A 45 0.09 -2.84 2.40
CA LEU A 45 1.33 -2.16 2.80
C LEU A 45 1.67 -1.02 1.84
N ALA A 46 1.52 -1.22 0.53
CA ALA A 46 1.74 -0.18 -0.48
C ALA A 46 0.77 1.00 -0.28
N VAL A 47 -0.53 0.72 -0.27
CA VAL A 47 -1.58 1.74 -0.14
C VAL A 47 -1.49 2.52 1.17
N ARG A 48 -1.17 1.87 2.30
CA ARG A 48 -1.16 2.55 3.60
C ARG A 48 0.14 3.29 3.92
N ASN A 49 1.25 2.95 3.26
CA ASN A 49 2.51 3.69 3.41
C ASN A 49 2.62 4.88 2.45
N ASP A 50 1.84 4.90 1.37
CA ASP A 50 1.77 6.03 0.46
C ASP A 50 0.66 7.02 0.85
N GLU A 51 0.98 8.31 0.94
CA GLU A 51 0.05 9.34 1.45
C GLU A 51 -1.13 9.58 0.52
N GLU A 52 -0.88 9.62 -0.80
CA GLU A 52 -1.89 9.92 -1.81
C GLU A 52 -2.86 8.74 -1.96
N LEU A 53 -2.34 7.51 -2.06
CA LEU A 53 -3.15 6.30 -2.13
C LEU A 53 -3.90 6.03 -0.82
N ASN A 54 -3.30 6.32 0.34
CA ASN A 54 -3.99 6.17 1.62
C ASN A 54 -5.17 7.15 1.73
N THR A 55 -5.00 8.37 1.22
CA THR A 55 -6.07 9.38 1.15
C THR A 55 -7.16 8.94 0.18
N LEU A 56 -6.78 8.54 -1.04
CA LEU A 56 -7.70 8.08 -2.08
C LEU A 56 -8.52 6.87 -1.63
N LEU A 57 -7.91 5.94 -0.88
CA LEU A 57 -8.49 4.68 -0.43
C LEU A 57 -8.77 4.63 1.08
N GLY A 58 -8.95 5.79 1.72
CA GLY A 58 -9.14 5.90 3.17
C GLY A 58 -10.35 5.11 3.70
N GLY A 59 -11.45 5.09 2.94
CA GLY A 59 -12.69 4.37 3.29
C GLY A 59 -12.76 2.93 2.77
N VAL A 60 -11.74 2.43 2.08
CA VAL A 60 -11.75 1.11 1.42
C VAL A 60 -11.12 0.06 2.32
N THR A 61 -11.82 -1.05 2.52
CA THR A 61 -11.25 -2.23 3.20
C THR A 61 -10.62 -3.18 2.17
N ILE A 62 -9.34 -3.49 2.35
CA ILE A 62 -8.64 -4.52 1.57
C ILE A 62 -8.71 -5.82 2.36
N SER A 63 -9.53 -6.76 1.88
CA SER A 63 -9.65 -8.10 2.47
C SER A 63 -8.28 -8.77 2.56
N GLU A 64 -8.01 -9.43 3.68
CA GLU A 64 -6.73 -10.11 3.96
C GLU A 64 -5.48 -9.19 3.98
N GLY A 65 -5.65 -7.86 3.98
CA GLY A 65 -4.54 -6.91 3.99
C GLY A 65 -3.86 -6.74 5.36
N GLY A 66 -4.60 -6.92 6.45
CA GLY A 66 -4.14 -6.59 7.80
C GLY A 66 -3.89 -5.09 8.00
N VAL A 67 -2.97 -4.73 8.90
CA VAL A 67 -2.65 -3.33 9.24
C VAL A 67 -1.14 -3.05 9.21
N LEU A 68 -0.75 -1.79 9.10
CA LEU A 68 0.65 -1.41 9.30
C LEU A 68 1.08 -1.77 10.73
N PRO A 69 2.24 -2.43 10.92
CA PRO A 69 2.76 -2.69 12.25
C PRO A 69 3.05 -1.37 12.95
N ASN A 70 2.32 -1.07 14.02
CA ASN A 70 2.53 0.12 14.83
C ASN A 70 2.22 -0.20 16.29
N ILE A 71 3.17 0.09 17.18
CA ILE A 71 3.01 -0.06 18.63
C ILE A 71 3.23 1.32 19.25
N GLN A 72 2.22 1.83 19.96
CA GLN A 72 2.33 3.09 20.69
C GLN A 72 3.47 3.02 21.71
N ALA A 73 4.31 4.07 21.78
CA ALA A 73 5.53 4.05 22.60
C ALA A 73 5.26 3.74 24.09
N GLN A 74 4.09 4.11 24.59
CA GLN A 74 3.62 3.86 25.96
C GLN A 74 3.42 2.37 26.26
N LEU A 75 3.22 1.55 25.22
CA LEU A 75 3.03 0.11 25.33
C LEU A 75 4.36 -0.66 25.29
N LEU A 76 5.48 0.02 24.99
CA LEU A 76 6.79 -0.63 24.98
C LEU A 76 7.26 -0.88 26.42
N PRO A 77 7.93 -2.02 26.68
CA PRO A 77 8.52 -2.28 27.98
C PRO A 77 9.54 -1.19 28.32
N LYS A 78 9.56 -0.76 29.59
CA LYS A 78 10.58 0.19 30.08
C LYS A 78 11.96 -0.44 29.87
N LYS A 79 12.89 0.30 29.26
CA LYS A 79 14.29 -0.14 29.10
C LYS A 79 14.89 -0.47 30.47
N THR A 80 15.07 -1.75 30.77
CA THR A 80 15.95 -2.21 31.85
C THR A 80 17.38 -2.00 31.37
N LYS A 81 18.22 -1.25 32.10
CA LYS A 81 19.64 -1.07 31.77
C LYS A 81 20.29 -2.46 31.66
N GLY A 82 20.71 -2.84 30.45
CA GLY A 82 21.39 -4.11 30.21
C GLY A 82 22.67 -4.20 31.03
N LYS A 83 22.91 -5.37 31.61
CA LYS A 83 24.10 -5.70 32.41
C LYS A 83 25.34 -5.49 31.53
N THR A 84 26.19 -4.54 31.90
CA THR A 84 27.57 -4.47 31.40
C THR A 84 28.27 -5.76 31.80
N VAL A 85 28.52 -6.62 30.83
CA VAL A 85 29.54 -7.68 30.94
C VAL A 85 30.84 -7.16 30.35
#